data_AF-A0A6L6GF25-F1
#
_entry.id   AF-A0A6L6GF25-F1
#
_cell.length_a   1.000
_cell.length_b   1.000
_cell.length_c   1.000
_cell.angle_alpha   90.00
_cell.angle_beta   90.00
_cell.angle_gamma   90.00
#
_symmetry.space_group_name_H-M   'P 1'
#
loop_
_entity.id
_entity.type
_entity.pdbx_description
1 polymer ?
#
loop_
_entity_poly.entity_id
_entity_poly.type
_entity_poly.pdbx_seq_one_letter_code
_entity_poly.pdbx_strand_id
1 'polypeptide(L)'
;MEYVETLEKAPLAKKAHFIAAWPLLLVLFGGAIGGALGCVAYILNLKIYKSQTLSKLQKVLANLLCGMSAISLWWFIATWVQSTIS
;
A
#
# COMPACT_ATOMS: atom_id res chain seq x y z
N MET A 1 -28.99 -20.10 -27.29
CA MET A 1 -28.25 -20.25 -26.02
C MET A 1 -26.74 -20.37 -26.24
N GLU A 2 -26.29 -21.09 -27.26
CA GLU A 2 -24.86 -21.20 -27.64
C GLU A 2 -24.17 -19.84 -27.95
N TYR A 3 -24.90 -18.90 -28.56
CA TYR A 3 -24.40 -17.55 -28.86
C TYR A 3 -24.00 -16.74 -27.60
N VAL A 4 -24.62 -17.00 -26.44
CA VAL A 4 -24.38 -16.23 -25.22
C VAL A 4 -23.10 -16.71 -24.51
N GLU A 5 -22.84 -18.03 -24.51
CA GLU A 5 -21.61 -18.62 -23.95
C GLU A 5 -20.34 -18.19 -24.71
N THR A 6 -20.44 -17.97 -26.03
CA THR A 6 -19.27 -17.59 -26.85
C THR A 6 -18.78 -16.17 -26.59
N LEU A 7 -19.66 -15.25 -26.17
CA LEU A 7 -19.31 -13.87 -25.86
C LEU A 7 -18.65 -13.72 -24.49
N GLU A 8 -19.00 -14.56 -23.52
CA GLU A 8 -18.43 -14.54 -22.17
C GLU A 8 -16.97 -15.02 -22.15
N LYS A 9 -16.61 -15.92 -23.07
CA LYS A 9 -15.24 -16.44 -23.25
C LYS A 9 -14.41 -15.63 -24.25
N ALA A 10 -14.99 -14.63 -24.92
CA ALA A 10 -14.26 -13.81 -25.87
C ALA A 10 -13.19 -12.98 -25.13
N PRO A 11 -11.90 -13.04 -25.53
CA PRO A 11 -10.86 -12.30 -24.86
C PRO A 11 -11.14 -10.79 -24.91
N LEU A 12 -10.99 -10.13 -23.76
CA LEU A 12 -11.18 -8.69 -23.64
C LEU A 12 -10.28 -7.94 -24.63
N ALA A 13 -10.85 -6.95 -25.32
CA ALA A 13 -10.08 -6.10 -26.21
C ALA A 13 -8.92 -5.43 -25.44
N LYS A 14 -7.72 -5.38 -26.03
CA LYS A 14 -6.52 -4.77 -25.40
C LYS A 14 -6.79 -3.36 -24.83
N LYS A 15 -7.65 -2.59 -25.49
CA LYS A 15 -8.10 -1.25 -25.05
C LYS A 15 -8.83 -1.27 -23.70
N ALA A 16 -9.61 -2.32 -23.41
CA ALA A 16 -10.30 -2.49 -22.14
C ALA A 16 -9.31 -2.75 -20.99
N HIS A 17 -8.23 -3.50 -21.23
CA HIS A 17 -7.16 -3.68 -20.24
C HIS A 17 -6.44 -2.38 -19.91
N PHE A 18 -6.14 -1.54 -20.90
CA PHE A 18 -5.50 -0.24 -20.64
C PHE A 18 -6.40 0.72 -19.85
N ILE A 19 -7.69 0.77 -20.19
CA ILE A 19 -8.65 1.60 -19.45
C ILE A 19 -8.84 1.04 -18.04
N ALA A 20 -8.85 -0.29 -17.83
CA ALA A 20 -8.94 -0.88 -16.49
C ALA A 20 -7.65 -0.70 -15.67
N ALA A 21 -6.50 -0.56 -16.32
CA ALA A 21 -5.19 -0.43 -15.68
C ALA A 21 -4.87 0.99 -15.17
N TRP A 22 -5.68 2.00 -15.50
CA TRP A 22 -5.46 3.38 -15.04
C TRP A 22 -5.24 3.55 -13.52
N PRO A 23 -5.87 2.78 -12.61
CA PRO A 23 -5.63 2.91 -11.18
C PRO A 23 -4.27 2.36 -10.75
N LEU A 24 -3.62 1.51 -11.56
CA LEU A 24 -2.27 1.00 -11.27
C LEU A 24 -1.23 2.13 -11.30
N LEU A 25 -1.48 3.20 -12.06
CA LEU A 25 -0.64 4.40 -11.99
C LEU A 25 -0.72 5.07 -10.60
N LEU A 26 -1.89 5.04 -9.94
CA LEU A 26 -2.05 5.56 -8.58
C LEU A 26 -1.26 4.73 -7.56
N VAL A 27 -1.09 3.43 -7.82
CA VAL A 27 -0.24 2.55 -6.99
C VAL A 27 1.22 2.95 -7.08
N LEU A 28 1.70 3.53 -8.19
CA LEU A 28 3.08 4.03 -8.26
C LEU A 28 3.29 5.22 -7.32
N PHE A 29 2.33 6.13 -7.22
CA PHE A 29 2.44 7.30 -6.35
C PHE A 29 2.14 6.98 -4.88
N GLY A 30 1.01 6.33 -4.61
CA GLY A 30 0.64 5.89 -3.26
C GLY A 30 1.59 4.83 -2.72
N GLY A 31 2.05 3.92 -3.58
CA GLY A 31 3.01 2.87 -3.25
C GLY A 31 4.45 3.38 -3.13
N ALA A 32 4.85 4.46 -3.81
CA ALA A 32 6.15 5.08 -3.55
C ALA A 32 6.21 5.69 -2.15
N ILE A 33 5.19 6.46 -1.75
CA ILE A 33 5.09 7.05 -0.41
C ILE A 33 4.95 5.94 0.66
N GLY A 34 4.05 4.99 0.43
CA GLY A 34 3.84 3.84 1.31
C GLY A 34 5.08 2.95 1.42
N GLY A 35 5.79 2.75 0.31
CA GLY A 35 7.04 1.99 0.24
C GLY A 35 8.16 2.69 1.00
N ALA A 36 8.33 4.01 0.84
CA ALA A 36 9.32 4.77 1.59
C ALA A 36 9.05 4.71 3.11
N LEU A 37 7.79 4.95 3.52
CA LEU A 37 7.39 4.85 4.93
C LEU A 37 7.55 3.43 5.46
N GLY A 38 7.20 2.40 4.67
CA GLY A 38 7.38 1.00 5.01
C GLY A 38 8.85 0.62 5.19
N CYS A 39 9.75 1.09 4.33
CA CYS A 39 11.19 0.90 4.46
C CYS A 39 11.73 1.54 5.75
N VAL A 40 11.31 2.78 6.06
CA VAL A 40 11.71 3.44 7.31
C VAL A 40 11.19 2.68 8.52
N ALA A 41 9.92 2.28 8.52
CA ALA A 41 9.31 1.50 9.58
C ALA A 41 10.03 0.15 9.78
N TYR A 42 10.41 -0.53 8.69
CA TYR A 42 11.20 -1.76 8.73
C TYR A 42 12.55 -1.55 9.42
N ILE A 43 13.30 -0.49 9.04
CA ILE A 43 14.59 -0.17 9.66
C ILE A 43 14.43 0.14 11.15
N LEU A 44 13.37 0.87 11.53
CA LEU A 44 13.06 1.15 12.94
C LEU A 44 12.70 -0.12 13.71
N ASN A 45 11.90 -1.01 13.13
CA ASN A 45 11.54 -2.29 13.72
C ASN A 45 12.78 -3.17 13.91
N LEU A 46 13.72 -3.20 12.97
CA LEU A 46 14.99 -3.90 13.15
C LEU A 46 15.78 -3.37 14.36
N LYS A 47 15.79 -2.05 14.59
CA LYS A 47 16.44 -1.45 15.78
C LYS A 47 15.72 -1.83 17.07
N ILE A 48 14.38 -1.82 17.06
CA ILE A 48 13.55 -2.25 18.21
C ILE A 48 13.83 -3.71 18.56
N TYR A 49 13.88 -4.61 17.58
CA TYR A 49 14.14 -6.03 17.82
C TYR A 49 15.56 -6.31 18.29
N LYS A 50 16.55 -5.54 17.81
CA LYS A 50 17.95 -5.62 18.27
C LYS A 50 18.17 -5.05 19.67
N SER A 51 17.27 -4.21 20.17
CA SER A 51 17.39 -3.63 21.52
C SER A 51 17.36 -4.73 22.59
N GLN A 52 18.38 -4.79 23.44
CA GLN A 52 18.47 -5.77 24.53
C GLN A 52 17.70 -5.36 25.78
N THR A 53 17.34 -4.08 25.91
CA THR A 53 16.64 -3.52 27.08
C THR A 53 15.12 -3.70 27.02
N LEU A 54 14.56 -3.99 25.84
CA LEU A 54 13.12 -4.18 25.67
C LEU A 54 12.71 -5.64 25.89
N SER A 55 11.67 -5.85 26.70
CA SER A 55 11.05 -7.17 26.86
C SER A 55 10.36 -7.63 25.57
N LYS A 56 10.11 -8.94 25.45
CA LYS A 56 9.46 -9.53 24.26
C LYS A 56 8.13 -8.85 23.92
N LEU A 57 7.32 -8.56 24.94
CA LEU A 57 6.02 -7.91 24.76
C LEU A 57 6.18 -6.45 24.29
N GLN A 58 7.13 -5.71 24.85
CA GLN A 58 7.38 -4.32 24.45
C GLN A 58 7.86 -4.21 22.99
N LYS A 59 8.67 -5.15 22.52
CA LYS A 59 9.11 -5.21 21.12
C LYS A 59 7.94 -5.39 20.16
N VAL A 60 7.00 -6.27 20.51
CA VAL A 60 5.79 -6.52 19.70
C VAL A 60 4.91 -5.27 19.66
N LEU A 61 4.66 -4.63 20.81
CA LEU A 61 3.86 -3.41 20.88
C LEU A 61 4.52 -2.25 20.11
N ALA A 62 5.84 -2.09 20.24
CA ALA A 62 6.58 -1.05 19.52
C ALA A 62 6.58 -1.29 18.00
N ASN A 63 6.69 -2.55 17.54
CA ASN A 63 6.55 -2.90 16.12
C ASN A 63 5.15 -2.59 15.59
N LEU A 64 4.11 -2.93 16.36
CA LEU A 64 2.72 -2.64 16.03
C LEU A 64 2.48 -1.12 15.95
N LEU A 65 2.93 -0.38 16.96
CA LEU A 65 2.85 1.08 17.00
C LEU A 65 3.58 1.72 15.83
N CYS A 66 4.79 1.25 15.49
CA CYS A 66 5.55 1.75 14.35
C CYS A 66 4.81 1.53 13.03
N GLY A 67 4.22 0.35 12.83
CA GLY A 67 3.38 0.05 11.65
C GLY A 67 2.13 0.93 11.57
N MET A 68 1.42 1.09 12.69
CA MET A 68 0.25 1.98 12.78
C MET A 68 0.62 3.43 12.48
N SER A 69 1.72 3.94 13.04
CA SER A 69 2.21 5.30 12.77
C SER A 69 2.55 5.49 11.30
N ALA A 70 3.18 4.50 10.65
CA ALA A 70 3.48 4.57 9.22
C ALA A 70 2.21 4.64 8.36
N ILE A 71 1.18 3.85 8.68
CA ILE A 71 -0.11 3.87 7.98
C ILE A 71 -0.82 5.22 8.20
N SER A 72 -0.84 5.74 9.43
CA SER A 72 -1.43 7.05 9.74
C SER A 72 -0.72 8.19 9.00
N LEU A 73 0.62 8.16 8.94
CA LEU A 73 1.42 9.12 8.17
C LEU A 73 1.11 9.04 6.68
N TRP A 74 1.03 7.82 6.12
CA TRP A 74 0.68 7.62 4.73
C TRP A 74 -0.70 8.20 4.40
N TRP A 75 -1.71 7.89 5.22
CA TRP A 75 -3.06 8.41 5.06
C TRP A 75 -3.10 9.93 5.13
N PHE A 76 -2.40 10.53 6.11
CA PHE A 76 -2.34 11.98 6.27
C PHE A 76 -1.70 12.66 5.06
N ILE A 77 -0.59 12.13 4.55
CA ILE A 77 0.06 12.63 3.34
C ILE A 77 -0.88 12.49 2.13
N ALA A 78 -1.57 11.35 1.98
CA ALA A 78 -2.50 11.14 0.90
C ALA A 78 -3.67 12.15 0.92
N THR A 79 -4.26 12.40 2.09
CA THR A 79 -5.33 13.41 2.27
C THR A 79 -4.82 14.82 1.99
N TRP A 80 -3.61 15.17 2.46
CA TRP A 80 -3.02 16.50 2.20
C TRP A 80 -2.74 16.74 0.72
N VAL A 81 -2.21 15.73 0.03
CA VAL A 81 -2.02 15.78 -1.43
C VAL A 81 -3.36 15.94 -2.13
N GLN A 82 -4.38 15.17 -1.72
CA GLN A 82 -5.71 15.27 -2.30
C GLN A 82 -6.33 16.67 -2.10
N SER A 83 -6.22 17.25 -0.90
CA SER A 83 -6.75 18.60 -0.61
C SER A 83 -6.01 19.72 -1.32
N THR A 84 -4.77 19.49 -1.74
CA THR A 84 -3.98 20.48 -2.51
C THR A 84 -4.31 20.42 -4.01
N ILE A 85 -4.79 19.27 -4.48
CA ILE A 85 -5.12 19.03 -5.90
C ILE A 85 -6.62 19.25 -6.20
N SER A 86 -7.49 19.17 -5.17
CA SER A 86 -8.94 19.43 -5.28
C SER A 86 -9.26 20.92 -5.20
#